data_AF-A0A2T1DZS9-F1
#
_entry.id   AF-A0A2T1DZS9-F1
#
_cell.length_a   1.000
_cell.length_b   1.000
_cell.length_c   1.000
_cell.angle_alpha   90.00
_cell.angle_beta   90.00
_cell.angle_gamma   90.00
#
_symmetry.space_group_name_H-M   'P 1'
#
loop_
_entity.id
_entity.type
_entity.pdbx_description
1 polymer ?
#
loop_
_entity_poly.entity_id
_entity_poly.type
_entity_poly.pdbx_seq_one_letter_code
_entity_poly.pdbx_strand_id
1 'polypeptide(L)' 'MTTKFILSDYVDRGMAQAAYDKLEDLTFAGRIPACKGVIAFGETLRACEDELRSTLEDWIVVGLKLGHPLPILDGI' A
#
# COMPACT_ATOMS: atom_id res chain seq x y z
N MET A 1 4.29 12.36 23.57
CA MET A 1 3.05 11.73 23.08
C MET A 1 3.12 11.71 21.58
N THR A 2 3.08 10.55 20.94
CA THR A 2 3.09 10.46 19.48
C THR A 2 1.68 10.73 18.99
N THR A 3 1.45 11.87 18.35
CA THR A 3 0.18 12.17 17.69
C THR A 3 -0.04 11.14 16.59
N LYS A 4 -1.12 10.34 16.69
CA LYS A 4 -1.44 9.29 15.73
C LYS A 4 -2.54 9.79 14.79
N PHE A 5 -2.22 9.91 13.50
CA PHE A 5 -3.19 10.32 12.49
C PHE A 5 -3.83 9.07 11.86
N ILE A 6 -5.16 9.04 11.72
CA ILE A 6 -5.91 7.86 11.25
C ILE A 6 -5.45 7.42 9.86
N LEU A 7 -5.26 8.36 8.93
CA LEU A 7 -4.83 8.05 7.56
C LEU A 7 -3.41 7.48 7.52
N SER A 8 -2.46 8.06 8.27
CA SER A 8 -1.10 7.54 8.34
C SER A 8 -1.07 6.14 8.95
N ASP A 9 -1.83 5.89 10.03
CA ASP A 9 -1.92 4.54 10.64
C ASP A 9 -2.55 3.52 9.68
N TYR A 10 -3.54 3.94 8.90
CA TYR A 10 -4.16 3.08 7.88
C TYR A 10 -3.16 2.72 6.77
N VAL A 11 -2.41 3.70 6.26
CA VAL A 11 -1.35 3.47 5.26
C VAL A 11 -0.29 2.52 5.82
N ASP A 12 0.19 2.75 7.04
CA ASP A 12 1.21 1.92 7.65
C ASP A 12 0.73 0.48 7.88
N ARG A 13 -0.53 0.27 8.27
CA ARG A 13 -1.14 -1.06 8.37
C ARG A 13 -1.29 -1.74 7.02
N GLY A 14 -1.64 -1.00 5.97
CA GLY A 14 -1.67 -1.51 4.61
C GLY A 14 -0.30 -1.98 4.15
N MET A 15 0.73 -1.15 4.36
CA MET A 15 2.12 -1.49 4.03
C MET A 15 2.64 -2.68 4.84
N ALA A 16 2.24 -2.83 6.10
CA ALA A 16 2.61 -4.00 6.92
C ALA A 16 2.04 -5.32 6.37
N GLN A 17 0.98 -5.26 5.54
CA GLN A 17 0.38 -6.42 4.87
C GLN A 17 0.86 -6.58 3.42
N ALA A 18 1.84 -5.79 2.98
CA ALA A 18 2.39 -5.89 1.64
C ALA A 18 3.09 -7.24 1.42
N ALA A 19 2.87 -7.82 0.25
CA ALA A 19 3.57 -8.99 -0.23
C ALA A 19 4.47 -8.59 -1.41
N TYR A 20 5.71 -9.08 -1.40
CA TYR A 20 6.70 -8.79 -2.42
C TYR A 20 7.16 -10.09 -3.09
N ASP A 21 7.20 -10.06 -4.41
CA ASP A 21 7.70 -11.14 -5.26
C ASP A 21 8.92 -10.64 -6.02
N LYS A 22 10.02 -11.41 -5.99
CA LYS A 22 11.18 -11.15 -6.85
C LYS A 22 10.93 -11.79 -8.21
N LEU A 23 11.04 -11.00 -9.28
CA LEU A 23 10.77 -11.42 -10.64
C LEU A 23 12.01 -11.99 -11.34
N GLU A 24 11.80 -12.65 -12.47
CA GLU A 24 12.85 -13.30 -13.27
C GLU A 24 13.86 -12.29 -13.86
N ASP A 25 13.40 -11.08 -14.14
CA ASP A 25 14.22 -9.97 -14.64
C ASP A 25 14.99 -9.22 -13.54
N LEU A 26 15.04 -9.78 -12.33
CA LEU A 26 15.66 -9.23 -11.12
C LEU A 26 14.95 -8.00 -10.53
N THR A 27 13.80 -7.60 -11.06
CA THR A 27 12.96 -6.56 -10.46
C THR A 27 12.06 -7.14 -9.35
N PHE A 28 11.32 -6.27 -8.67
CA PHE A 28 10.41 -6.61 -7.59
C PHE A 28 9.00 -6.16 -7.95
N ALA A 29 8.02 -7.02 -7.67
CA ALA A 29 6.61 -6.68 -7.66
C ALA A 29 6.11 -6.64 -6.21
N GLY A 30 5.35 -5.60 -5.87
CA GLY A 30 4.74 -5.41 -4.57
C GLY A 30 3.23 -5.31 -4.71
N ARG A 31 2.48 -5.89 -3.79
CA ARG A 31 1.01 -5.78 -3.75
C ARG A 31 0.49 -5.80 -2.32
N ILE A 32 -0.69 -5.23 -2.11
CA ILE A 32 -1.38 -5.31 -0.81
C ILE A 32 -2.66 -6.13 -1.02
N PRO A 33 -2.71 -7.40 -0.56
CA PRO A 33 -3.84 -8.30 -0.86
C PRO A 33 -5.21 -7.76 -0.44
N ALA A 34 -5.27 -7.02 0.67
CA ALA A 34 -6.50 -6.39 1.16
C ALA A 34 -6.96 -5.22 0.26
N CYS A 35 -6.01 -4.47 -0.32
CA CYS A 35 -6.28 -3.31 -1.17
C CYS A 35 -6.22 -3.71 -2.65
N LYS A 36 -7.32 -4.29 -3.16
CA LYS A 36 -7.39 -4.78 -4.54
C LYS A 36 -7.05 -3.68 -5.56
N GLY A 37 -6.10 -3.99 -6.45
CA GLY A 37 -5.61 -3.08 -7.48
C GLY A 37 -4.38 -2.26 -7.07
N VAL A 38 -3.97 -2.30 -5.79
CA VAL A 38 -2.72 -1.69 -5.34
C VAL A 38 -1.55 -2.63 -5.63
N ILE A 39 -0.83 -2.32 -6.71
CA ILE A 39 0.34 -3.06 -7.19
C ILE A 39 1.40 -2.05 -7.62
N ALA A 40 2.66 -2.34 -7.32
CA ALA A 40 3.80 -1.54 -7.73
C ALA A 40 4.96 -2.42 -8.18
N PHE A 41 5.88 -1.83 -8.93
CA PHE A 41 7.09 -2.50 -9.41
C PHE A 41 8.31 -1.61 -9.14
N GLY A 42 9.48 -2.22 -8.96
CA GLY A 42 10.72 -1.47 -8.78
C GLY A 42 11.95 -2.31 -9.05
N GLU A 43 13.04 -1.65 -9.47
CA GLU A 43 14.33 -2.31 -9.73
C GLU A 43 14.98 -2.87 -8.45
N THR A 44 14.62 -2.32 -7.29
CA THR A 44 15.05 -2.81 -5.98
C THR A 44 13.84 -2.98 -5.07
N LEU A 45 13.97 -3.82 -4.03
CA LEU A 45 12.92 -3.98 -3.03
C LEU A 45 12.50 -2.65 -2.42
N ARG A 46 13.48 -1.80 -2.11
CA ARG A 46 13.22 -0.48 -1.52
C ARG A 46 12.44 0.44 -2.46
N ALA A 47 12.85 0.50 -3.72
CA ALA A 47 12.13 1.30 -4.72
C ALA A 47 10.69 0.79 -4.92
N CYS A 48 10.50 -0.53 -4.93
CA CYS A 48 9.17 -1.14 -5.01
C CYS A 48 8.31 -0.83 -3.77
N GLU A 49 8.89 -0.81 -2.57
CA GLU A 49 8.21 -0.43 -1.33
C GLU A 49 7.78 1.04 -1.33
N ASP A 50 8.68 1.94 -1.74
CA ASP A 50 8.40 3.38 -1.82
C ASP A 50 7.29 3.66 -2.86
N GLU A 51 7.33 3.01 -4.03
CA GLU A 51 6.30 3.11 -5.07
C GLU A 51 4.95 2.51 -4.62
N LEU A 52 4.97 1.37 -3.92
CA LEU A 52 3.77 0.73 -3.40
C LEU A 52 3.06 1.62 -2.37
N ARG A 53 3.82 2.31 -1.52
CA ARG A 53 3.26 3.29 -0.58
C ARG A 53 2.59 4.45 -1.32
N SER A 54 3.25 5.02 -2.33
CA SER A 54 2.65 6.09 -3.14
C SER A 54 1.36 5.63 -3.80
N THR A 55 1.37 4.44 -4.40
CA THR A 55 0.19 3.85 -5.05
C THR A 55 -0.95 3.62 -4.06
N LEU A 56 -0.66 3.17 -2.83
CA LEU A 56 -1.66 3.00 -1.78
C LEU A 56 -2.31 4.34 -1.38
N GLU A 57 -1.50 5.38 -1.21
CA GLU A 57 -1.99 6.71 -0.83
C GLU A 57 -2.94 7.28 -1.92
N ASP A 58 -2.55 7.18 -3.19
CA ASP A 58 -3.40 7.60 -4.31
C ASP A 58 -4.70 6.78 -4.39
N TRP A 59 -4.59 5.46 -4.19
CA TRP A 59 -5.75 4.56 -4.18
C TRP A 59 -6.74 4.93 -3.07
N ILE A 60 -6.26 5.27 -1.87
CA ILE A 60 -7.09 5.76 -0.76
C ILE A 60 -7.77 7.07 -1.13
N VAL A 61 -7.04 8.04 -1.69
CA VAL A 61 -7.59 9.35 -2.07
C VAL A 61 -8.71 9.19 -3.09
N VAL A 62 -8.53 8.33 -4.10
CA VAL A 62 -9.57 8.03 -5.10
C VAL A 62 -10.77 7.34 -4.43
N GLY A 63 -10.53 6.33 -3.59
CA GLY A 63 -11.58 5.62 -2.87
C GLY A 63 -12.45 6.55 -2.03
N LEU A 64 -11.82 7.44 -1.26
CA LEU A 64 -12.52 8.44 -0.44
C LEU A 64 -13.32 9.44 -1.28
N LYS A 65 -12.73 9.96 -2.37
CA LYS A 65 -13.42 10.91 -3.27
C LYS A 65 -14.65 10.32 -3.94
N LEU A 66 -14.61 9.03 -4.26
CA LEU A 66 -15.71 8.31 -4.92
C LEU A 66 -16.67 7.63 -3.93
N GLY A 67 -16.42 7.74 -2.61
CA GLY A 67 -17.24 7.11 -1.58
C GLY A 67 -17.16 5.58 -1.59
N HIS A 68 -16.07 5.01 -2.08
CA HIS A 68 -15.85 3.57 -2.08
C HIS A 68 -15.56 3.05 -0.66
N PRO A 69 -16.05 1.85 -0.30
CA PRO A 69 -15.66 1.21 0.94
C PRO A 69 -14.17 0.84 0.89
N LEU A 70 -13.43 1.28 1.90
CA LEU A 70 -12.05 0.85 2.12
C LEU A 70 -12.05 -0.45 2.95
N PRO A 71 -11.12 -1.39 2.69
CA PRO A 71 -11.00 -2.61 3.48
C PRO A 71 -10.61 -2.26 4.93
N ILE A 72 -11.07 -3.07 5.89
CA ILE A 72 -10.67 -2.91 7.29
C ILE A 72 -9.27 -3.48 7.45
N LEU A 73 -8.32 -2.65 7.91
CA LEU A 73 -6.92 -3.03 8.12
C LEU A 73 -6.61 -3.01 9.61
N ASP A 74 -6.44 -4.20 10.21
CA ASP A 74 -6.16 -4.40 11.63
C ASP A 74 -7.12 -3.61 12.58
N GLY A 75 -8.38 -3.49 12.17
CA GLY A 75 -9.44 -2.85 12.97
C GLY A 75 -9.62 -1.34 12.72
N ILE A 76 -8.98 -0.78 11.70
CA ILE A 76 -9.25 0.58 11.17
C ILE A 76 -10.03 0.48 9.86
#